data_AF-A0AB39KWC1-F1
#
_entry.id   AF-A0AB39KWC1-F1
#
_cell.length_a   1.000
_cell.length_b   1.000
_cell.length_c   1.000
_cell.angle_alpha   90.00
_cell.angle_beta   90.00
_cell.angle_gamma   90.00
#
_symmetry.space_group_name_H-M   'P 1'
#
loop_
_entity.id
_entity.type
_entity.pdbx_description
1 polymer ?
#
loop_
_entity_poly.entity_id
_entity_poly.type
_entity_poly.pdbx_seq_one_letter_code
_entity_poly.pdbx_strand_id
1 'polypeptide(L)'
;MVKKTLPGINKLGYSLRFHLPSASSLTTEAAVEKAFVAQRVANKLFATENAIDAAMLEASEMMAEMLKARKELGVSAVVGDQANAKLVEAIAALGAARTAMVEAHGVLGETKLRLGIRTKMAGIEMKEASASKSIEARREVG
;
A
#
# COMPACT_ATOMS: atom_id res chain seq x y z
N MET A 1 -11.51 -44.64 29.57
CA MET A 1 -10.05 -44.73 29.73
C MET A 1 -9.58 -46.01 29.04
N VAL A 2 -9.16 -45.92 27.76
CA VAL A 2 -8.79 -47.10 26.94
C VAL A 2 -7.34 -46.94 26.52
N LYS A 3 -6.44 -47.71 27.16
CA LYS A 3 -5.02 -47.80 26.76
C LYS A 3 -4.93 -48.65 25.49
N LYS A 4 -4.64 -48.03 24.36
CA LYS A 4 -4.33 -48.73 23.11
C LYS A 4 -2.82 -48.92 23.03
N THR A 5 -2.37 -50.11 23.42
CA THR A 5 -0.97 -50.54 23.28
C THR A 5 -0.76 -50.98 21.83
N LEU A 6 0.07 -50.26 21.07
CA LEU A 6 0.48 -50.65 19.72
C LEU A 6 1.80 -51.43 19.81
N PRO A 7 1.94 -52.58 19.10
CA PRO A 7 3.12 -53.41 19.21
C PRO A 7 4.25 -52.94 18.28
N GLY A 8 5.47 -53.00 18.80
CA GLY A 8 6.67 -53.40 18.08
C GLY A 8 7.11 -52.57 16.87
N ILE A 9 7.88 -51.51 17.12
CA ILE A 9 8.80 -50.95 16.11
C ILE A 9 10.18 -50.90 16.78
N ASN A 10 10.98 -51.94 16.58
CA ASN A 10 12.33 -52.03 17.13
C ASN A 10 13.35 -51.85 16.00
N LYS A 11 14.27 -50.90 16.23
CA LYS A 11 15.62 -50.78 15.62
C LYS A 11 15.74 -50.33 14.15
N LEU A 12 15.56 -49.03 13.92
CA LEU A 12 16.51 -48.24 13.12
C LEU A 12 16.79 -46.96 13.89
N GLY A 13 18.04 -46.77 14.31
CA GLY A 13 18.51 -45.70 15.18
C GLY A 13 18.53 -44.31 14.53
N TYR A 14 17.41 -43.85 14.01
CA TYR A 14 17.22 -42.48 13.54
C TYR A 14 16.26 -41.77 14.49
N SER A 15 16.83 -41.03 15.44
CA SER A 15 16.09 -40.04 16.22
C SER A 15 15.74 -38.87 15.30
N LEU A 16 14.67 -39.04 14.51
CA LEU A 16 14.05 -37.93 13.79
C LEU A 16 13.38 -37.03 14.83
N ARG A 17 14.15 -36.07 15.38
CA ARG A 17 13.56 -34.90 16.03
C ARG A 17 12.84 -34.10 14.96
N PHE A 18 11.56 -34.39 14.75
CA PHE A 18 10.66 -33.46 14.10
C PHE A 18 10.56 -32.23 15.01
N HIS A 19 11.33 -31.19 14.69
CA HIS A 19 11.16 -29.88 15.29
C HIS A 19 9.85 -29.31 14.75
N LEU A 20 8.75 -29.68 15.39
CA LEU A 20 7.43 -29.15 15.09
C LEU A 20 7.47 -27.64 15.41
N PRO A 21 7.29 -26.74 14.43
CA PRO A 21 7.23 -25.32 14.71
C PRO A 21 6.08 -25.06 15.70
N SER A 22 6.36 -24.27 16.75
CA SER A 22 5.35 -23.86 17.72
C SER A 22 4.19 -23.18 16.99
N ALA A 23 2.94 -23.48 17.35
CA ALA A 23 1.74 -22.93 16.71
C ALA A 23 1.73 -21.38 16.63
N SER A 24 2.47 -20.72 17.53
CA SER A 24 2.71 -19.27 17.50
C SER A 24 3.47 -18.78 16.26
N SER A 25 4.48 -19.48 15.76
CA SER A 25 5.29 -19.01 14.61
C SER A 25 4.56 -19.11 13.26
N LEU A 26 3.66 -20.09 13.12
CA LEU A 26 2.82 -20.24 11.92
C LEU A 26 1.86 -19.06 11.72
N THR A 27 1.42 -18.43 12.83
CA THR A 27 0.52 -17.27 12.76
C THR A 27 1.24 -15.97 12.43
N THR A 28 2.51 -15.84 12.81
CA THR A 28 3.32 -14.64 12.51
C THR A 28 3.72 -14.57 11.04
N GLU A 29 4.12 -15.67 10.42
CA GLU A 29 4.47 -15.68 8.99
C GLU A 29 3.28 -15.33 8.10
N ALA A 30 2.12 -15.94 8.37
CA ALA A 30 0.88 -15.63 7.66
C ALA A 30 0.42 -14.18 7.85
N ALA A 31 0.70 -13.56 9.01
CA ALA A 31 0.39 -12.15 9.25
C ALA A 31 1.31 -11.21 8.48
N VAL A 32 2.59 -11.54 8.37
CA VAL A 32 3.59 -10.76 7.60
C VAL A 32 3.26 -10.80 6.10
N GLU A 33 2.92 -11.97 5.56
CA GLU A 33 2.53 -12.11 4.15
C GLU A 33 1.30 -11.25 3.80
N LYS A 34 0.25 -11.31 4.64
CA LYS A 34 -0.96 -10.49 4.46
C LYS A 34 -0.65 -8.99 4.50
N ALA A 35 0.21 -8.55 5.41
CA ALA A 35 0.63 -7.16 5.51
C ALA A 35 1.39 -6.70 4.26
N PHE A 36 2.26 -7.55 3.71
CA PHE A 36 3.00 -7.25 2.48
C PHE A 36 2.07 -7.10 1.28
N VAL A 37 1.14 -8.03 1.10
CA VAL A 37 0.14 -7.96 0.01
C VAL A 37 -0.71 -6.70 0.14
N ALA A 38 -1.18 -6.37 1.34
CA ALA A 38 -1.97 -5.16 1.58
C ALA A 38 -1.16 -3.87 1.32
N GLN A 39 0.12 -3.83 1.71
CA GLN A 39 0.98 -2.68 1.43
C GLN A 39 1.17 -2.47 -0.08
N ARG A 40 1.33 -3.56 -0.85
CA ARG A 40 1.43 -3.47 -2.31
C ARG A 40 0.17 -2.89 -2.94
N VAL A 41 -1.01 -3.31 -2.47
CA VAL A 41 -2.29 -2.76 -2.92
C VAL A 41 -2.42 -1.29 -2.54
N ALA A 42 -2.08 -0.92 -1.31
CA ALA A 42 -2.11 0.47 -0.86
C ALA A 42 -1.20 1.38 -1.71
N ASN A 43 0.03 0.94 -1.99
CA ASN A 43 0.96 1.69 -2.85
C ASN A 43 0.39 1.89 -4.26
N LYS A 44 -0.28 0.87 -4.81
CA LYS A 44 -0.92 0.98 -6.14
C LYS A 44 -2.14 1.89 -6.12
N LEU A 45 -2.94 1.84 -5.07
CA LEU A 45 -4.08 2.72 -4.88
C LEU A 45 -3.66 4.20 -4.92
N PHE A 46 -2.66 4.59 -4.11
CA PHE A 46 -2.12 5.96 -4.11
C PHE A 46 -1.54 6.35 -5.48
N ALA A 47 -0.82 5.44 -6.14
CA ALA A 47 -0.28 5.71 -7.48
C ALA A 47 -1.41 5.94 -8.51
N THR A 48 -2.51 5.19 -8.41
CA THR A 48 -3.68 5.35 -9.27
C THR A 48 -4.43 6.66 -9.00
N GLU A 49 -4.63 7.03 -7.74
CA GLU A 49 -5.21 8.34 -7.36
C GLU A 49 -4.39 9.49 -7.95
N ASN A 50 -3.06 9.47 -7.78
CA ASN A 50 -2.17 10.47 -8.35
C ASN A 50 -2.20 10.51 -9.88
N ALA A 51 -2.32 9.36 -10.54
CA ALA A 51 -2.39 9.29 -12.00
C ALA A 51 -3.69 9.91 -12.53
N ILE A 52 -4.80 9.75 -11.83
CA ILE A 52 -6.08 10.38 -12.18
C ILE A 52 -6.01 11.90 -12.00
N ASP A 53 -5.44 12.36 -10.88
CA ASP A 53 -5.24 13.79 -10.63
C ASP A 53 -4.32 14.42 -11.70
N ALA A 54 -3.25 13.73 -12.08
CA ALA A 54 -2.37 14.16 -13.17
C ALA A 54 -3.09 14.18 -14.54
N ALA A 55 -3.91 13.18 -14.85
CA ALA A 55 -4.69 13.15 -16.09
C ALA A 55 -5.71 14.30 -16.15
N MET A 56 -6.31 14.67 -15.01
CA MET A 56 -7.24 15.79 -14.92
C MET A 56 -6.54 17.14 -15.15
N LEU A 57 -5.33 17.30 -14.62
CA LEU A 57 -4.49 18.46 -14.89
C LEU A 57 -4.17 18.58 -16.38
N GLU A 58 -3.61 17.53 -16.98
CA GLU A 58 -3.23 17.49 -18.40
C GLU A 58 -4.43 17.77 -19.33
N ALA A 59 -5.59 17.17 -19.05
CA ALA A 59 -6.80 17.41 -19.84
C ALA A 59 -7.29 18.87 -19.73
N SER A 60 -7.14 19.49 -18.56
CA SER A 60 -7.49 20.90 -18.34
C SER A 60 -6.53 21.84 -19.08
N GLU A 61 -5.23 21.52 -19.07
CA GLU A 61 -4.21 22.26 -19.82
C GLU A 61 -4.43 22.16 -21.33
N MET A 62 -4.74 20.96 -21.84
CA MET A 62 -5.10 20.74 -23.24
C MET A 62 -6.32 21.60 -23.65
N MET A 63 -7.35 21.68 -22.79
CA MET A 63 -8.53 22.49 -23.06
C MET A 63 -8.18 23.98 -23.14
N ALA A 64 -7.35 24.46 -22.22
CA ALA A 64 -6.85 25.84 -22.26
C ALA A 64 -6.05 26.11 -23.54
N GLU A 65 -5.21 25.17 -23.96
CA GLU A 65 -4.37 25.28 -25.14
C GLU A 65 -5.20 25.33 -26.43
N MET A 66 -6.24 24.49 -26.55
CA MET A 66 -7.17 24.56 -27.68
C MET A 66 -7.84 25.93 -27.81
N LEU A 67 -8.25 26.52 -26.69
CA LEU A 67 -8.88 27.85 -26.67
C LEU A 67 -7.89 28.97 -27.02
N LYS A 68 -6.63 28.86 -26.60
CA LYS A 68 -5.56 29.80 -26.98
C LYS A 68 -5.23 29.69 -28.47
N ALA A 69 -4.94 28.48 -28.96
CA ALA A 69 -4.61 28.21 -30.36
C ALA A 69 -5.72 28.73 -31.29
N ARG A 70 -6.99 28.53 -30.93
CA ARG A 70 -8.13 29.10 -31.66
C ARG A 70 -8.03 30.62 -31.80
N LYS A 71 -7.71 31.32 -30.71
CA LYS A 71 -7.56 32.79 -30.71
C LYS A 71 -6.33 33.24 -31.50
N GLU A 72 -5.20 32.57 -31.32
CA GLU A 72 -3.95 32.89 -32.01
C GLU A 72 -4.06 32.74 -33.52
N LEU A 73 -4.78 31.71 -33.98
CA LEU A 73 -5.06 31.48 -35.40
C LEU A 73 -6.17 32.38 -35.96
N GLY A 74 -6.85 33.18 -35.12
CA GLY A 74 -7.93 34.07 -35.54
C GLY A 74 -9.16 33.34 -36.10
N VAL A 75 -9.35 32.06 -35.76
CA VAL A 75 -10.45 31.25 -36.29
C VAL A 75 -11.72 31.36 -35.45
N SER A 76 -12.85 31.05 -36.06
CA SER A 76 -14.17 31.16 -35.43
C SER A 76 -14.31 30.30 -34.17
N ALA A 77 -15.15 30.74 -33.23
CA ALA A 77 -15.47 30.04 -31.99
C ALA A 77 -16.03 28.62 -32.21
N VAL A 78 -16.69 28.39 -33.35
CA VAL A 78 -17.25 27.07 -33.70
C VAL A 78 -16.18 26.06 -34.11
N VAL A 79 -14.97 26.51 -34.46
CA VAL A 79 -13.87 25.63 -34.85
C VAL A 79 -13.38 24.90 -33.60
N GLY A 80 -13.53 23.57 -33.61
CA GLY A 80 -13.15 22.71 -32.48
C GLY A 80 -14.16 22.69 -31.34
N ASP A 81 -15.34 23.32 -31.48
CA ASP A 81 -16.37 23.35 -30.43
C ASP A 81 -16.80 21.95 -29.99
N GLN A 82 -17.10 21.05 -30.95
CA GLN A 82 -17.42 19.66 -30.64
C GLN A 82 -16.28 18.91 -29.95
N ALA A 83 -15.03 19.21 -30.29
CA ALA A 83 -13.86 18.60 -29.65
C ALA A 83 -13.69 19.12 -28.20
N ASN A 84 -13.89 20.42 -27.97
CA ASN A 84 -13.92 21.01 -26.63
C ASN A 84 -15.06 20.42 -25.78
N ALA A 85 -16.25 20.23 -26.35
CA ALA A 85 -17.36 19.59 -25.65
C ALA A 85 -17.00 18.17 -25.19
N LYS A 86 -16.33 17.38 -26.05
CA LYS A 86 -15.83 16.05 -25.68
C LYS A 86 -14.73 16.08 -24.63
N LEU A 87 -13.89 17.10 -24.64
CA LEU A 87 -12.86 17.28 -23.61
C LEU A 87 -13.49 17.63 -22.24
N VAL A 88 -14.56 18.44 -22.22
CA VAL A 88 -15.35 18.70 -21.01
C VAL A 88 -16.00 17.41 -20.49
N GLU A 89 -16.59 16.60 -21.37
CA GLU A 89 -17.14 15.28 -20.99
C GLU A 89 -16.04 14.37 -20.39
N ALA A 90 -14.84 14.37 -20.98
CA ALA A 90 -13.71 13.58 -20.46
C ALA A 90 -13.25 14.06 -19.08
N ILE A 91 -13.13 15.37 -18.86
CA ILE A 91 -12.78 15.95 -17.54
C ILE A 91 -13.84 15.59 -16.50
N ALA A 92 -15.13 15.66 -16.86
CA ALA A 92 -16.21 15.25 -15.97
C ALA A 92 -16.13 13.76 -15.59
N ALA A 93 -15.81 12.90 -16.55
CA ALA A 93 -15.59 11.47 -16.29
C ALA A 93 -14.38 11.22 -15.38
N LEU A 94 -13.28 11.96 -15.55
CA LEU A 94 -12.13 11.92 -14.62
C LEU A 94 -12.53 12.37 -13.21
N GLY A 95 -13.41 13.39 -13.10
CA GLY A 95 -13.99 13.82 -11.83
C GLY A 95 -14.76 12.70 -11.11
N ALA A 96 -15.62 11.99 -11.84
CA ALA A 96 -16.34 10.84 -11.32
C ALA A 96 -15.38 9.69 -10.92
N ALA A 97 -14.35 9.43 -11.73
CA ALA A 97 -13.33 8.44 -11.44
C ALA A 97 -12.59 8.76 -10.13
N ARG A 98 -12.26 10.03 -9.88
CA ARG A 98 -11.62 10.47 -8.64
C ARG A 98 -12.50 10.18 -7.41
N THR A 99 -13.79 10.52 -7.48
CA THR A 99 -14.74 10.21 -6.39
C THR A 99 -14.81 8.71 -6.14
N ALA A 100 -14.96 7.90 -7.18
CA ALA A 100 -15.02 6.44 -7.06
C ALA A 100 -13.73 5.84 -6.45
N MET A 101 -12.56 6.40 -6.76
CA MET A 101 -11.29 5.96 -6.17
C MET A 101 -11.17 6.29 -4.69
N VAL A 102 -11.64 7.47 -4.25
CA VAL A 102 -11.67 7.85 -2.84
C VAL A 102 -12.62 6.92 -2.05
N GLU A 103 -13.77 6.59 -2.61
CA GLU A 103 -14.69 5.61 -2.00
C GLU A 103 -14.04 4.23 -1.92
N ALA A 104 -13.39 3.77 -2.99
CA ALA A 104 -12.65 2.51 -2.99
C ALA A 104 -11.53 2.50 -1.93
N HIS A 105 -10.84 3.63 -1.74
CA HIS A 105 -9.85 3.80 -0.68
C HIS A 105 -10.47 3.58 0.70
N GLY A 106 -11.60 4.22 0.99
CA GLY A 106 -12.32 4.04 2.25
C GLY A 106 -12.65 2.56 2.52
N VAL A 107 -13.24 1.88 1.53
CA VAL A 107 -13.62 0.45 1.61
C VAL A 107 -12.40 -0.45 1.82
N LEU A 108 -11.28 -0.16 1.16
CA LEU A 108 -10.03 -0.89 1.35
C LEU A 108 -9.42 -0.64 2.74
N GLY A 109 -9.57 0.57 3.29
CA GLY A 109 -9.20 0.91 4.66
C GLY A 109 -9.94 0.05 5.69
N GLU A 110 -11.27 -0.09 5.56
CA GLU A 110 -12.07 -0.98 6.40
C GLU A 110 -11.68 -2.46 6.23
N THR A 111 -11.42 -2.87 4.99
CA THR A 111 -11.03 -4.26 4.66
C THR A 111 -9.70 -4.62 5.31
N LYS A 112 -8.72 -3.71 5.30
CA LYS A 112 -7.43 -3.87 6.00
C LYS A 112 -7.64 -4.16 7.49
N LEU A 113 -8.54 -3.43 8.16
CA LEU A 113 -8.87 -3.64 9.57
C LEU A 113 -9.52 -5.01 9.83
N ARG A 114 -10.46 -5.43 8.96
CA ARG A 114 -11.09 -6.77 9.03
C ARG A 114 -10.10 -7.91 8.85
N LEU A 115 -9.05 -7.71 8.06
CA LEU A 115 -7.96 -8.67 7.87
C LEU A 115 -6.96 -8.69 9.06
N GLY A 116 -7.16 -7.85 10.07
CA GLY A 116 -6.29 -7.74 11.24
C GLY A 116 -4.99 -6.96 10.99
N ILE A 117 -4.87 -6.30 9.84
CA ILE A 117 -3.69 -5.52 9.46
C ILE A 117 -3.85 -4.13 10.08
N ARG A 118 -3.34 -3.93 11.29
CA ARG A 118 -3.37 -2.61 11.92
C ARG A 118 -2.25 -1.74 11.38
N THR A 119 -2.55 -0.47 11.11
CA THR A 119 -1.52 0.55 10.92
C THR A 119 -0.76 0.65 12.23
N LYS A 120 0.40 0.02 12.34
CA LYS A 120 1.34 0.39 13.41
C LYS A 120 1.87 1.76 13.02
N MET A 121 1.74 2.75 13.89
CA MET A 121 2.60 3.93 13.80
C MET A 121 4.03 3.42 13.98
N ALA A 122 4.68 3.04 12.88
CA ALA A 122 6.10 2.79 12.85
C ALA A 122 6.77 4.17 12.79
N GLY A 123 6.68 4.93 13.88
CA GLY A 123 7.79 5.78 14.25
C GLY A 123 8.95 4.83 14.49
N ILE A 124 9.99 4.92 13.66
CA ILE A 124 11.23 4.20 13.88
C ILE A 124 11.86 4.83 15.12
N GLU A 125 11.41 4.44 16.31
CA GLU A 125 12.29 4.47 17.46
C GLU A 125 13.18 3.24 17.35
N MET A 126 14.19 3.34 16.49
CA MET A 126 15.46 2.71 16.81
C MET A 126 15.89 3.36 18.12
N LYS A 127 15.52 2.75 19.25
CA LYS A 127 16.22 2.95 20.51
C LYS A 127 17.62 2.37 20.27
N GLU A 128 18.46 3.14 19.60
CA GLU A 128 19.86 2.86 19.49
C GLU A 128 20.41 2.77 20.91
N ALA A 129 20.89 1.58 21.27
CA ALA A 129 21.64 1.32 22.47
C ALA A 129 23.03 1.99 22.41
N SER A 130 23.09 3.29 22.11
CA SER A 130 24.32 4.09 22.01
C SER A 130 24.46 5.14 23.11
N ALA A 131 23.43 5.38 23.94
CA ALA A 131 23.50 6.35 25.04
C ALA A 131 24.26 5.86 26.29
N SER A 132 24.63 4.58 26.37
CA SER A 132 25.31 4.03 27.58
C SER A 132 26.84 4.03 27.50
N LYS A 133 27.46 4.42 26.38
CA LYS A 133 28.95 4.49 26.30
C LYS A 133 29.55 5.87 26.61
N SER A 134 28.73 6.91 26.77
CA SER A 134 29.22 8.29 27.00
C SER A 134 29.37 8.66 28.49
N ILE A 135 28.87 7.85 29.42
CA ILE A 135 29.00 8.12 30.87
C ILE A 135 30.31 7.57 31.45
N GLU A 136 30.88 6.52 30.86
CA GLU A 136 32.08 5.87 31.40
C GLU A 136 33.38 6.60 31.00
N ALA A 137 33.40 7.27 29.85
CA ALA A 137 34.56 8.02 29.36
C ALA A 137 34.82 9.38 30.08
N ARG A 138 33.95 9.79 31.01
CA ARG A 138 34.12 11.04 31.78
C ARG A 138 34.62 10.84 33.22
N ARG A 139 34.91 9.60 33.62
CA ARG A 139 35.45 9.30 34.96
C ARG A 139 36.96 9.05 35.00
N GLU A 140 37.66 9.06 33.86
CA GLU A 140 39.12 8.81 33.80
C GLU A 140 39.97 10.06 33.51
N VAL A 141 39.40 11.27 33.65
CA VAL A 141 40.18 12.51 33.74
C VAL A 141 39.99 13.12 35.12
N GLY A 142 40.64 12.50 36.10
CA GLY A 142 40.85 12.99 37.45
C GLY A 142 42.30 12.72 37.83
#